data_AF-A2HRA5-F1
#
_entry.id   AF-A2HRA5-F1
#
_cell.length_a   1.000
_cell.length_b   1.000
_cell.length_c   1.000
_cell.angle_alpha   90.00
_cell.angle_beta   90.00
_cell.angle_gamma   90.00
#
_symmetry.space_group_name_H-M   'P 1'
#
loop_
_entity.id
_entity.type
_entity.pdbx_description
1 polymer ?
#
loop_
_entity_poly.entity_id
_entity_poly.type
_entity_poly.pdbx_seq_one_letter_code
_entity_poly.pdbx_strand_id
1 'polypeptide(L)'
;MTHFYYEICDKDGKKTGEKVEIATTRLETMLGDTAVAINPKDARYNHLHGMYVWHPIREVPIPIIQDEILVDMNFGTGVVKVTPGHDPNDYEVYKRHPEIGLISILTPDGAIAPGYGQFSGMMRFDARVEMVKWMKERGLYKEEKDHEMRLGITQRGHDIVEQVITPQWFVNTTDMAARAIKAVDDGELKIVPDEFVVDWKKWHENIRPWCISRQLMWGHRIPAYRVQIDGKWAEGNGEWVAAASQEEAIAK
;
A
#
# COMPACT_ATOMS: atom_id res chain seq x y z
N MET A 1 5.03 14.84 -11.70
CA MET A 1 5.43 13.43 -11.86
C MET A 1 6.92 13.39 -12.19
N THR A 2 7.70 12.77 -11.32
CA THR A 2 9.15 12.66 -11.43
C THR A 2 9.54 11.42 -12.21
N HIS A 3 10.41 11.60 -13.20
CA HIS A 3 11.03 10.52 -13.96
C HIS A 3 12.47 10.32 -13.45
N PHE A 4 12.82 9.07 -13.15
CA PHE A 4 14.14 8.70 -12.65
C PHE A 4 14.53 7.31 -13.15
N TYR A 5 15.78 6.93 -12.89
CA TYR A 5 16.31 5.64 -13.31
C TYR A 5 16.66 4.74 -12.14
N TYR A 6 16.37 3.45 -12.29
CA TYR A 6 17.13 2.41 -11.61
C TYR A 6 18.14 1.77 -12.56
N GLU A 7 19.23 1.27 -11.98
CA GLU A 7 20.21 0.46 -12.70
C GLU A 7 19.74 -0.99 -12.73
N ILE A 8 19.78 -1.63 -13.90
CA ILE A 8 19.37 -3.02 -14.08
C ILE A 8 20.47 -3.94 -13.56
N CYS A 9 20.06 -4.95 -12.80
CA CYS A 9 20.89 -6.06 -12.35
C CYS A 9 20.51 -7.34 -13.09
N ASP A 10 21.50 -8.18 -13.38
CA ASP A 10 21.28 -9.52 -13.90
C ASP A 10 20.62 -10.45 -12.86
N LYS A 11 20.40 -11.71 -13.23
CA LYS A 11 19.73 -12.72 -12.39
C LYS A 11 20.51 -13.06 -11.11
N ASP A 12 21.80 -12.77 -11.08
CA ASP A 12 22.65 -12.95 -9.91
C ASP A 12 22.73 -11.67 -9.04
N GLY A 13 21.95 -10.64 -9.40
CA GLY A 13 21.88 -9.37 -8.69
C GLY A 13 23.04 -8.41 -9.02
N LYS A 14 23.85 -8.71 -10.05
CA LYS A 14 24.99 -7.87 -10.43
C LYS A 14 24.57 -6.80 -11.43
N LYS A 15 25.02 -5.57 -11.17
CA LYS A 15 24.78 -4.40 -12.02
C LYS A 15 25.30 -4.62 -13.45
N THR A 16 24.43 -4.35 -14.42
CA THR A 16 24.71 -4.49 -15.86
C THR A 16 25.22 -3.19 -16.50
N GLY A 17 25.01 -2.05 -15.85
CA GLY A 17 25.23 -0.71 -16.40
C GLY A 17 24.06 -0.18 -17.24
N GLU A 18 23.09 -1.03 -17.60
CA GLU A 18 21.84 -0.59 -18.22
C GLU A 18 20.92 0.05 -17.18
N LYS A 19 20.00 0.92 -17.65
CA LYS A 19 19.06 1.65 -16.81
C LYS A 19 17.64 1.46 -17.29
N VAL A 20 16.70 1.39 -16.35
CA VAL A 20 15.26 1.41 -16.61
C VAL A 20 14.65 2.68 -16.04
N GLU A 21 13.79 3.34 -16.83
CA GLU A 21 13.10 4.57 -16.43
C GLU A 21 11.79 4.27 -15.72
N ILE A 22 11.58 4.96 -14.60
CA ILE A 22 10.36 4.89 -13.80
C ILE A 22 9.80 6.30 -13.64
N ALA A 23 8.47 6.40 -13.66
CA ALA A 23 7.74 7.61 -13.35
C ALA A 23 6.94 7.44 -12.05
N THR A 24 7.00 8.43 -11.15
CA THR A 24 6.24 8.43 -9.89
C THR A 24 5.80 9.84 -9.49
N THR A 25 4.67 9.95 -8.79
CA THR A 25 4.25 11.19 -8.11
C THR A 25 4.71 11.26 -6.65
N ARG A 26 5.21 10.13 -6.12
CA ARG A 26 5.61 9.97 -4.71
C ARG A 26 7.04 9.46 -4.62
N LEU A 27 8.01 10.30 -4.96
CA LEU A 27 9.42 9.89 -5.02
C LEU A 27 9.94 9.36 -3.68
N GLU A 28 9.56 9.98 -2.56
CA GLU A 28 9.95 9.60 -1.20
C GLU A 28 9.61 8.14 -0.86
N THR A 29 8.54 7.61 -1.45
CA THR A 29 8.11 6.22 -1.22
C THR A 29 9.08 5.21 -1.82
N MET A 30 9.99 5.63 -2.71
CA MET A 30 10.98 4.74 -3.31
C MET A 30 11.83 4.02 -2.25
N LEU A 31 12.00 4.63 -1.06
CA LEU A 31 12.74 4.04 0.05
C LEU A 31 12.18 2.67 0.47
N GLY A 32 10.88 2.46 0.26
CA GLY A 32 10.17 1.22 0.58
C GLY A 32 9.89 0.36 -0.65
N ASP A 33 10.47 0.67 -1.82
CA ASP A 33 10.22 -0.10 -3.04
C ASP A 33 10.71 -1.53 -2.86
N THR A 34 9.83 -2.50 -2.99
CA THR A 34 10.19 -3.92 -2.84
C THR A 34 10.31 -4.65 -4.17
N ALA A 35 9.78 -4.07 -5.25
CA ALA A 35 9.90 -4.58 -6.61
C ALA A 35 9.72 -3.46 -7.63
N VAL A 36 9.97 -3.80 -8.89
CA VAL A 36 9.51 -3.06 -10.06
C VAL A 36 8.59 -3.96 -10.88
N ALA A 37 7.44 -3.45 -11.30
CA ALA A 37 6.49 -4.19 -12.11
C ALA A 37 6.54 -3.75 -13.57
N ILE A 38 6.46 -4.72 -14.47
CA ILE A 38 6.27 -4.55 -15.91
C ILE A 38 5.01 -5.29 -16.37
N ASN A 39 4.43 -4.91 -17.51
CA ASN A 39 3.33 -5.66 -18.09
C ASN A 39 3.88 -6.83 -18.93
N PRO A 40 3.43 -8.08 -18.75
CA PRO A 40 3.89 -9.24 -19.53
C PRO A 40 3.56 -9.15 -21.03
N LYS A 41 2.62 -8.29 -21.43
CA LYS A 41 2.25 -8.04 -22.83
C LYS A 41 3.08 -6.91 -23.46
N ASP A 42 3.95 -6.25 -22.68
CA ASP A 42 4.80 -5.18 -23.16
C ASP A 42 6.12 -5.69 -23.75
N ALA A 43 6.14 -5.83 -25.06
CA ALA A 43 7.31 -6.29 -25.81
C ALA A 43 8.57 -5.44 -25.55
N ARG A 44 8.43 -4.18 -25.11
CA ARG A 44 9.57 -3.30 -24.77
C ARG A 44 10.38 -3.83 -23.58
N TYR A 45 9.73 -4.48 -22.62
CA TYR A 45 10.33 -4.85 -21.32
C TYR A 45 10.36 -6.34 -21.03
N ASN A 46 9.85 -7.20 -21.91
CA ASN A 46 9.82 -8.66 -21.71
C ASN A 46 11.19 -9.28 -21.37
N HIS A 47 12.28 -8.70 -21.88
CA HIS A 47 13.65 -9.16 -21.59
C HIS A 47 14.08 -8.93 -20.13
N LEU A 48 13.40 -8.04 -19.39
CA LEU A 48 13.67 -7.73 -17.99
C LEU A 48 13.00 -8.69 -17.00
N HIS A 49 12.14 -9.59 -17.47
CA HIS A 49 11.45 -10.51 -16.56
C HIS A 49 12.44 -11.45 -15.87
N GLY A 50 12.35 -11.52 -14.54
CA GLY A 50 13.25 -12.30 -13.69
C GLY A 50 14.64 -11.67 -13.50
N MET A 51 14.86 -10.46 -14.02
CA MET A 51 16.00 -9.62 -13.66
C MET A 51 15.69 -8.82 -12.39
N TYR A 52 16.65 -8.03 -11.94
CA TYR A 52 16.54 -7.18 -10.77
C TYR A 52 16.83 -5.73 -11.15
N VAL A 53 16.51 -4.80 -10.27
CA VAL A 53 17.08 -3.46 -10.30
C VAL A 53 17.82 -3.18 -9.00
N TRP A 54 18.87 -2.36 -9.08
CA TRP A 54 19.62 -1.93 -7.91
C TRP A 54 18.90 -0.78 -7.20
N HIS A 55 18.48 -1.03 -5.96
CA HIS A 55 17.93 0.01 -5.12
C HIS A 55 19.07 0.89 -4.56
N PRO A 56 19.19 2.19 -4.92
CA PRO A 56 20.40 2.97 -4.77
C PRO A 56 20.60 3.55 -3.36
N ILE A 57 19.58 3.50 -2.49
CA ILE A 57 19.67 3.98 -1.10
C ILE A 57 19.88 2.81 -0.12
N ARG A 58 19.05 1.76 -0.23
CA ARG A 58 19.18 0.52 0.55
C ARG A 58 20.31 -0.41 0.07
N GLU A 59 20.87 -0.17 -1.11
CA GLU A 59 21.98 -0.94 -1.69
C GLU A 59 21.70 -2.45 -1.79
N VAL A 60 20.51 -2.79 -2.28
CA VAL A 60 20.06 -4.16 -2.48
C VAL A 60 19.44 -4.34 -3.87
N PRO A 61 19.57 -5.53 -4.50
CA PRO A 61 18.77 -5.86 -5.67
C PRO A 61 17.30 -6.07 -5.26
N ILE A 62 16.38 -5.48 -6.02
CA ILE A 62 14.93 -5.74 -5.91
C ILE A 62 14.41 -6.34 -7.22
N PRO A 63 13.49 -7.32 -7.17
CA PRO A 63 13.07 -8.07 -8.35
C PRO A 63 12.25 -7.22 -9.33
N ILE A 64 12.36 -7.55 -10.61
CA ILE A 64 11.42 -7.12 -11.65
C ILE A 64 10.37 -8.21 -11.86
N ILE A 65 9.12 -7.90 -11.49
CA ILE A 65 7.96 -8.79 -11.58
C ILE A 65 7.05 -8.43 -12.76
N GLN A 66 6.19 -9.35 -13.15
CA GLN A 66 5.16 -9.12 -14.16
C GLN A 66 3.79 -9.01 -13.50
N ASP A 67 3.10 -7.89 -13.71
CA ASP A 67 1.74 -7.68 -13.19
C ASP A 67 0.92 -6.84 -14.19
N GLU A 68 -0.02 -7.50 -14.89
CA GLU A 68 -0.87 -6.84 -15.90
C GLU A 68 -2.00 -5.98 -15.32
N ILE A 69 -2.29 -6.12 -14.02
CA ILE A 69 -3.36 -5.39 -13.34
C ILE A 69 -2.84 -4.02 -12.88
N LEU A 70 -1.62 -3.98 -12.34
CA LEU A 70 -0.98 -2.74 -11.89
C LEU A 70 -0.48 -1.91 -13.07
N VAL A 71 0.11 -2.55 -14.08
CA VAL A 71 0.89 -1.86 -15.11
C VAL A 71 0.07 -1.61 -16.36
N ASP A 72 -0.37 -0.35 -16.54
CA ASP A 72 -0.86 0.13 -17.84
C ASP A 72 0.34 0.53 -18.73
N MET A 73 0.49 -0.18 -19.85
CA MET A 73 1.55 0.05 -20.84
C MET A 73 1.54 1.45 -21.47
N ASN A 74 0.39 2.12 -21.46
CA ASN A 74 0.20 3.45 -22.04
C ASN A 74 0.42 4.58 -21.03
N PHE A 75 0.60 4.26 -19.76
CA PHE A 75 0.79 5.25 -18.69
C PHE A 75 2.26 5.36 -18.27
N GLY A 76 2.76 6.59 -18.16
CA GLY A 76 4.14 6.85 -17.75
C GLY A 76 5.14 6.17 -18.68
N THR A 77 5.97 5.28 -18.13
CA THR A 77 6.95 4.49 -18.90
C THR A 77 6.48 3.08 -19.23
N GLY A 78 5.35 2.62 -18.68
CA GLY A 78 4.99 1.19 -18.68
C GLY A 78 5.81 0.36 -17.68
N VAL A 79 6.53 1.00 -16.77
CA VAL A 79 7.31 0.39 -15.68
C VAL A 79 6.97 1.10 -14.37
N VAL A 80 6.52 0.34 -13.37
CA VAL A 80 5.98 0.89 -12.12
C VAL A 80 6.85 0.44 -10.94
N LYS A 81 7.33 1.39 -10.13
CA LYS A 81 7.91 1.04 -8.83
C LYS A 81 6.83 0.54 -7.88
N VAL A 82 7.09 -0.54 -7.15
CA VAL A 82 6.11 -1.16 -6.25
C VAL A 82 6.52 -0.91 -4.80
N THR A 83 5.73 -0.13 -4.06
CA THR A 83 5.89 0.17 -2.63
C THR A 83 4.67 -0.32 -1.82
N PRO A 84 4.56 -1.63 -1.53
CA PRO A 84 3.35 -2.19 -0.90
C PRO A 84 2.99 -1.58 0.46
N GLY A 85 3.95 -0.97 1.16
CA GLY A 85 3.70 -0.30 2.44
C GLY A 85 2.94 1.02 2.36
N HIS A 86 2.85 1.63 1.17
CA HIS A 86 2.45 3.03 0.99
C HIS A 86 1.50 3.30 -0.20
N ASP A 87 1.06 2.27 -0.91
CA ASP A 87 0.03 2.39 -1.94
C ASP A 87 -0.91 1.17 -1.92
N PRO A 88 -2.25 1.34 -1.95
CA PRO A 88 -3.18 0.22 -1.91
C PRO A 88 -3.09 -0.69 -3.13
N ASN A 89 -2.80 -0.18 -4.33
CA ASN A 89 -2.65 -1.00 -5.52
C ASN A 89 -1.36 -1.83 -5.43
N ASP A 90 -0.27 -1.22 -4.96
CA ASP A 90 0.99 -1.94 -4.71
C ASP A 90 0.81 -3.01 -3.60
N TYR A 91 -0.03 -2.74 -2.61
CA TYR A 91 -0.39 -3.74 -1.59
C TYR A 91 -1.17 -4.92 -2.19
N GLU A 92 -2.08 -4.68 -3.14
CA GLU A 92 -2.74 -5.77 -3.86
C GLU A 92 -1.76 -6.56 -4.75
N VAL A 93 -0.74 -5.91 -5.30
CA VAL A 93 0.37 -6.60 -6.01
C VAL A 93 1.13 -7.50 -5.05
N TYR A 94 1.48 -7.01 -3.86
CA TYR A 94 2.10 -7.84 -2.81
C TYR A 94 1.25 -9.06 -2.44
N LYS A 95 -0.09 -8.95 -2.41
CA LYS A 95 -0.94 -10.14 -2.16
C LYS A 95 -0.84 -11.19 -3.27
N ARG A 96 -0.62 -10.77 -4.52
CA ARG A 96 -0.41 -11.68 -5.66
C ARG A 96 1.03 -12.20 -5.73
N HIS A 97 1.98 -11.40 -5.24
CA HIS A 97 3.43 -11.63 -5.28
C HIS A 97 4.03 -11.48 -3.87
N PRO A 98 3.67 -12.33 -2.90
CA PRO A 98 4.08 -12.16 -1.50
C PRO A 98 5.60 -12.21 -1.29
N GLU A 99 6.33 -12.83 -2.22
CA GLU A 99 7.80 -12.94 -2.21
C GLU A 99 8.52 -11.59 -2.30
N ILE A 100 7.89 -10.53 -2.81
CA ILE A 100 8.53 -9.21 -2.89
C ILE A 100 8.69 -8.58 -1.50
N GLY A 101 7.86 -8.99 -0.53
CA GLY A 101 7.88 -8.47 0.82
C GLY A 101 7.17 -7.13 1.00
N LEU A 102 7.11 -6.69 2.26
CA LEU A 102 6.32 -5.54 2.70
C LEU A 102 7.16 -4.66 3.61
N ILE A 103 7.45 -3.43 3.17
CA ILE A 103 8.26 -2.46 3.92
C ILE A 103 7.44 -1.20 4.13
N SER A 104 7.31 -0.78 5.39
CA SER A 104 6.82 0.56 5.76
C SER A 104 8.00 1.44 6.13
N ILE A 105 8.09 2.62 5.53
CA ILE A 105 9.17 3.59 5.75
C ILE A 105 8.77 4.73 6.67
N LEU A 106 7.50 4.84 7.04
CA LEU A 106 6.98 5.98 7.80
C LEU A 106 6.76 5.61 9.25
N THR A 107 7.15 6.53 10.13
CA THR A 107 6.74 6.53 11.53
C THR A 107 5.28 6.98 11.66
N PRO A 108 4.60 6.72 12.80
CA PRO A 108 3.20 7.11 12.98
C PRO A 108 2.92 8.62 12.85
N ASP A 109 3.93 9.47 13.11
CA ASP A 109 3.91 10.92 12.94
C ASP A 109 4.24 11.38 11.51
N GLY A 110 4.55 10.47 10.59
CA GLY A 110 4.74 10.75 9.17
C GLY A 110 6.17 11.16 8.76
N ALA A 111 7.14 10.98 9.65
CA ALA A 111 8.56 11.09 9.33
C ALA A 111 9.09 9.77 8.73
N ILE A 112 10.21 9.85 8.01
CA ILE A 112 10.92 8.66 7.55
C ILE A 112 11.54 7.95 8.77
N ALA A 113 11.32 6.64 8.89
CA ALA A 113 11.85 5.81 9.95
C ALA A 113 13.40 5.77 9.95
N PRO A 114 14.03 5.34 11.07
CA PRO A 114 15.48 5.13 11.08
C PRO A 114 15.94 4.08 10.06
N GLY A 115 17.13 4.28 9.50
CA GLY A 115 17.77 3.29 8.60
C GLY A 115 17.80 3.69 7.11
N TYR A 116 17.31 4.89 6.76
CA TYR A 116 17.29 5.40 5.38
C TYR A 116 18.33 6.51 5.13
N GLY A 117 19.49 6.41 5.78
CA GLY A 117 20.59 7.37 5.65
C GLY A 117 20.14 8.79 6.02
N GLN A 118 20.50 9.77 5.18
CA GLN A 118 20.19 11.19 5.41
C GLN A 118 18.68 11.50 5.45
N PHE A 119 17.82 10.62 4.93
CA PHE A 119 16.37 10.86 4.91
C PHE A 119 15.72 10.51 6.25
N SER A 120 16.40 9.74 7.11
CA SER A 120 15.86 9.32 8.41
C SER A 120 15.46 10.53 9.26
N GLY A 121 14.23 10.54 9.77
CA GLY A 121 13.69 11.64 10.58
C GLY A 121 13.15 12.85 9.80
N MET A 122 13.31 12.90 8.47
CA MET A 122 12.69 13.94 7.64
C MET A 122 11.18 13.69 7.50
N MET A 123 10.38 14.75 7.45
CA MET A 123 8.97 14.62 7.09
C MET A 123 8.84 14.21 5.62
N ARG A 124 7.87 13.35 5.28
CA ARG A 124 7.72 12.75 3.93
C ARG A 124 7.80 13.74 2.76
N PHE A 125 7.26 14.95 2.90
CA PHE A 125 7.27 15.96 1.83
C PHE A 125 8.63 16.64 1.70
N ASP A 126 9.32 16.89 2.81
CA ASP A 126 10.68 17.42 2.81
C ASP A 126 11.65 16.37 2.25
N ALA A 127 11.45 15.10 2.63
CA ALA A 127 12.20 13.96 2.10
C ALA A 127 12.04 13.86 0.57
N ARG A 128 10.82 14.08 0.03
CA ARG A 128 10.59 14.11 -1.43
C ARG A 128 11.45 15.17 -2.11
N VAL A 129 11.46 16.40 -1.60
CA VAL A 129 12.25 17.51 -2.17
C VAL A 129 13.74 17.21 -2.10
N GLU A 130 14.21 16.69 -0.96
CA GLU A 130 15.62 16.37 -0.76
C GLU A 130 16.07 15.19 -1.65
N MET A 131 15.19 14.21 -1.85
CA MET A 131 15.45 13.06 -2.71
C MET A 131 15.65 13.45 -4.17
N VAL A 132 14.92 14.45 -4.66
CA VAL A 132 15.15 15.00 -6.02
C VAL A 132 16.58 15.54 -6.14
N LYS A 133 17.07 16.28 -5.15
CA LYS A 133 18.45 16.80 -5.16
C LYS A 133 19.47 15.66 -5.12
N TRP A 134 19.28 14.72 -4.19
CA TRP A 134 20.13 13.54 -4.04
C TRP A 134 20.24 12.71 -5.32
N MET A 135 19.13 12.56 -6.06
CA MET A 135 19.11 11.86 -7.35
C MET A 135 19.83 12.63 -8.46
N LYS A 136 19.71 13.96 -8.49
CA LYS A 136 20.40 14.81 -9.48
C LYS A 136 21.91 14.70 -9.33
N GLU A 137 22.42 14.76 -8.10
CA GLU A 137 23.85 14.59 -7.80
C GLU A 137 24.42 13.26 -8.28
N ARG A 138 23.57 12.23 -8.37
CA ARG A 138 23.95 10.86 -8.78
C ARG A 138 23.62 10.53 -10.23
N GLY A 139 23.09 11.48 -11.00
CA GLY A 139 22.69 11.24 -12.40
C GLY A 139 21.60 10.17 -12.54
N LEU A 140 20.75 10.01 -11.52
CA LEU A 140 19.58 9.12 -11.53
C LEU A 140 18.29 9.86 -11.87
N TYR A 141 18.24 11.17 -11.66
CA TYR A 141 17.11 12.02 -12.04
C TYR A 141 17.10 12.26 -13.55
N LYS A 142 15.92 12.13 -14.19
CA LYS A 142 15.73 12.46 -15.61
C LYS A 142 15.06 13.82 -15.77
N GLU A 143 13.82 13.92 -15.35
CA GLU A 143 12.99 15.12 -15.53
C GLU A 143 11.79 15.09 -14.57
N GLU A 144 11.06 16.20 -14.50
CA GLU A 144 9.79 16.29 -13.82
C GLU A 144 8.78 16.97 -14.74
N LYS A 145 7.59 16.37 -14.83
CA LYS A 145 6.49 16.85 -15.67
C LYS A 145 5.27 17.14 -14.82
N ASP A 146 4.54 18.20 -15.16
CA ASP A 146 3.26 18.49 -14.53
C ASP A 146 2.31 17.31 -14.73
N HIS A 147 1.64 16.93 -13.65
CA HIS A 147 0.72 15.81 -13.65
C HIS A 147 -0.38 16.06 -12.63
N GLU A 148 -1.61 16.15 -13.10
CA GLU A 148 -2.77 16.28 -12.24
C GLU A 148 -3.00 14.97 -11.49
N MET A 149 -3.17 15.05 -10.17
CA MET A 149 -3.35 13.89 -9.31
C MET A 149 -4.53 14.08 -8.36
N ARG A 150 -5.14 12.97 -7.97
CA ARG A 150 -6.17 12.96 -6.93
C ARG A 150 -5.52 12.70 -5.58
N LEU A 151 -5.71 13.62 -4.65
CA LEU A 151 -5.22 13.49 -3.27
C LEU A 151 -6.35 13.09 -2.34
N GLY A 152 -6.10 12.08 -1.51
CA GLY A 152 -6.98 11.75 -0.39
C GLY A 152 -6.82 12.80 0.71
N ILE A 153 -7.93 13.40 1.14
CA ILE A 153 -7.93 14.42 2.20
C ILE A 153 -8.80 13.91 3.36
N THR A 154 -8.31 14.10 4.58
CA THR A 154 -9.07 13.74 5.78
C THR A 154 -10.32 14.63 5.88
N GLN A 155 -11.48 14.02 6.16
CA GLN A 155 -12.76 14.75 6.19
C GLN A 155 -12.80 15.85 7.28
N ARG A 156 -12.13 15.64 8.42
CA ARG A 156 -12.18 16.56 9.57
C ARG A 156 -10.92 17.42 9.73
N GLY A 157 -9.74 16.87 9.39
CA GLY A 157 -8.46 17.54 9.58
C GLY A 157 -7.99 18.29 8.35
N HIS A 158 -8.58 18.03 7.18
CA HIS A 158 -8.18 18.54 5.87
C HIS A 158 -6.72 18.29 5.48
N ASP A 159 -6.00 17.46 6.24
CA ASP A 159 -4.66 17.00 5.89
C ASP A 159 -4.71 15.89 4.84
N ILE A 160 -3.60 15.72 4.12
CA ILE A 160 -3.41 14.67 3.12
C ILE A 160 -3.29 13.32 3.84
N VAL A 161 -4.16 12.39 3.45
CA VAL A 161 -4.18 11.02 3.97
C VAL A 161 -2.93 10.29 3.50
N GLU A 162 -2.29 9.59 4.44
CA GLU A 162 -1.21 8.67 4.16
C GLU A 162 -1.68 7.21 4.24
N GLN A 163 -1.11 6.37 3.40
CA GLN A 163 -1.31 4.93 3.41
C GLN A 163 -0.14 4.30 4.17
N VAL A 164 -0.46 3.64 5.27
CA VAL A 164 0.53 2.96 6.12
C VAL A 164 -0.06 1.62 6.53
N ILE A 165 0.76 0.58 6.47
CA ILE A 165 0.37 -0.73 6.98
C ILE A 165 0.40 -0.70 8.50
N THR A 166 -0.74 -1.02 9.10
CA THR A 166 -0.86 -1.14 10.55
C THR A 166 -1.83 -2.29 10.84
N PRO A 167 -1.56 -3.13 11.85
CA PRO A 167 -2.55 -4.09 12.34
C PRO A 167 -3.81 -3.37 12.80
N GLN A 168 -4.96 -3.76 12.26
CA GLN A 168 -6.26 -3.15 12.53
C GLN A 168 -7.35 -4.23 12.64
N TRP A 169 -8.48 -3.86 13.24
CA TRP A 169 -9.65 -4.73 13.35
C TRP A 169 -10.59 -4.50 12.17
N PHE A 170 -10.93 -5.58 11.49
CA PHE A 170 -11.82 -5.57 10.33
C PHE A 170 -13.03 -6.46 10.55
N VAL A 171 -14.18 -6.05 10.01
CA VAL A 171 -15.37 -6.89 9.89
C VAL A 171 -15.49 -7.34 8.45
N ASN A 172 -15.67 -8.64 8.23
CA ASN A 172 -16.07 -9.14 6.91
C ASN A 172 -17.53 -8.77 6.66
N THR A 173 -17.75 -7.91 5.68
CA THR A 173 -19.05 -7.32 5.35
C THR A 173 -19.75 -8.00 4.19
N THR A 174 -19.17 -9.06 3.61
CA THR A 174 -19.69 -9.75 2.41
C THR A 174 -21.13 -10.23 2.62
N ASP A 175 -21.39 -10.97 3.70
CA ASP A 175 -22.72 -11.50 3.99
C ASP A 175 -23.72 -10.39 4.38
N MET A 176 -23.23 -9.31 5.01
CA MET A 176 -24.05 -8.15 5.32
C MET A 176 -24.50 -7.43 4.05
N ALA A 177 -23.59 -7.29 3.08
CA ALA A 177 -23.87 -6.67 1.81
C ALA A 177 -24.83 -7.50 0.95
N ALA A 178 -24.65 -8.81 0.90
CA ALA A 178 -25.58 -9.71 0.21
C ALA A 178 -27.01 -9.59 0.78
N ARG A 179 -27.16 -9.53 2.11
CA ARG A 179 -28.46 -9.30 2.76
C ARG A 179 -29.05 -7.93 2.44
N ALA A 180 -28.22 -6.88 2.42
CA ALA A 180 -28.63 -5.52 2.11
C ALA A 180 -29.13 -5.36 0.66
N ILE A 181 -28.52 -6.06 -0.30
CA ILE A 181 -28.99 -6.13 -1.69
C ILE A 181 -30.32 -6.88 -1.75
N LYS A 182 -30.38 -8.07 -1.14
CA LYS A 182 -31.59 -8.92 -1.13
C LYS A 182 -32.80 -8.21 -0.56
N ALA A 183 -32.65 -7.43 0.51
CA ALA A 183 -33.74 -6.66 1.11
C ALA A 183 -34.35 -5.66 0.12
N VAL A 184 -33.56 -5.05 -0.77
CA VAL A 184 -34.07 -4.15 -1.81
C VAL A 184 -34.71 -4.95 -2.94
N ASP A 185 -34.10 -6.05 -3.35
CA ASP A 185 -34.60 -6.90 -4.44
C ASP A 185 -35.95 -7.56 -4.12
N ASP A 186 -36.15 -7.96 -2.88
CA ASP A 186 -37.41 -8.56 -2.41
C ASP A 186 -38.47 -7.50 -2.05
N GLY A 187 -38.12 -6.21 -2.09
CA GLY A 187 -39.02 -5.11 -1.73
C GLY A 187 -39.25 -4.93 -0.23
N GLU A 188 -38.51 -5.63 0.64
CA GLU A 188 -38.52 -5.42 2.10
C GLU A 188 -37.98 -4.03 2.48
N LEU A 189 -36.99 -3.54 1.71
CA LEU A 189 -36.43 -2.20 1.81
C LEU A 189 -36.71 -1.42 0.52
N LYS A 190 -37.49 -0.33 0.63
CA LYS A 190 -37.74 0.57 -0.49
C LYS A 190 -36.85 1.81 -0.42
N ILE A 191 -36.02 2.00 -1.44
CA ILE A 191 -35.18 3.20 -1.60
C ILE A 191 -35.93 4.20 -2.47
N VAL A 192 -36.04 5.45 -1.99
CA VAL A 192 -36.71 6.53 -2.73
C VAL A 192 -35.76 7.73 -2.82
N PRO A 193 -35.51 8.29 -4.02
CA PRO A 193 -35.94 7.84 -5.35
C PRO A 193 -35.36 6.48 -5.82
N ASP A 194 -36.09 5.76 -6.69
CA ASP A 194 -35.75 4.40 -7.16
C ASP A 194 -34.43 4.34 -7.96
N GLU A 195 -33.99 5.45 -8.55
CA GLU A 195 -32.71 5.54 -9.29
C GLU A 195 -31.49 5.22 -8.40
N PHE A 196 -31.57 5.49 -7.10
CA PHE A 196 -30.49 5.21 -6.14
C PHE A 196 -30.34 3.71 -5.82
N VAL A 197 -31.27 2.84 -6.25
CA VAL A 197 -31.12 1.38 -6.13
C VAL A 197 -29.87 0.91 -6.88
N VAL A 198 -29.54 1.54 -8.01
CA VAL A 198 -28.35 1.20 -8.78
C VAL A 198 -27.07 1.49 -8.00
N ASP A 199 -27.00 2.66 -7.36
CA ASP A 199 -25.84 3.06 -6.55
C ASP A 199 -25.72 2.19 -5.29
N TRP A 200 -26.86 1.88 -4.65
CA TRP A 200 -26.92 0.96 -3.52
C TRP A 200 -26.32 -0.40 -3.86
N LYS A 201 -26.73 -1.00 -4.99
CA LYS A 201 -26.22 -2.30 -5.45
C LYS A 201 -24.73 -2.22 -5.77
N LYS A 202 -24.33 -1.24 -6.59
CA LYS A 202 -22.92 -1.06 -6.97
C LYS A 202 -21.99 -0.93 -5.76
N TRP A 203 -22.43 -0.24 -4.70
CA TRP A 203 -21.65 -0.09 -3.48
C TRP A 203 -21.50 -1.43 -2.74
N HIS A 204 -22.60 -2.17 -2.58
CA HIS A 204 -22.61 -3.44 -1.84
C HIS A 204 -21.94 -4.60 -2.62
N GLU A 205 -22.05 -4.64 -3.94
CA GLU A 205 -21.40 -5.64 -4.80
C GLU A 205 -19.86 -5.54 -4.76
N ASN A 206 -19.33 -4.33 -4.53
CA ASN A 206 -17.90 -4.06 -4.47
C ASN A 206 -17.39 -3.82 -3.03
N ILE A 207 -18.13 -4.33 -2.03
CA ILE A 207 -17.81 -4.08 -0.63
C ILE A 207 -16.46 -4.70 -0.25
N ARG A 208 -15.71 -4.00 0.60
CA ARG A 208 -14.45 -4.50 1.19
C ARG A 208 -14.61 -4.65 2.70
N PRO A 209 -13.80 -5.49 3.37
CA PRO A 209 -13.80 -5.59 4.83
C PRO A 209 -13.69 -4.21 5.47
N TRP A 210 -14.58 -3.93 6.42
CA TRP A 210 -14.65 -2.61 7.03
C TRP A 210 -13.69 -2.53 8.21
N CYS A 211 -12.71 -1.63 8.12
CA CYS A 211 -11.84 -1.28 9.24
C CYS A 211 -12.67 -0.56 10.32
N ILE A 212 -12.86 -1.21 11.48
CA ILE A 212 -13.65 -0.69 12.60
C ILE A 212 -12.79 -0.08 13.71
N SER A 213 -11.50 -0.36 13.74
CA SER A 213 -10.58 0.23 14.74
C SER A 213 -10.15 1.63 14.38
N ARG A 214 -10.00 2.47 15.40
CA ARG A 214 -9.50 3.84 15.30
C ARG A 214 -8.55 4.09 16.46
N GLN A 215 -7.44 4.78 16.19
CA GLN A 215 -6.48 5.22 17.20
C GLN A 215 -6.96 6.57 17.77
N LEU A 216 -8.16 6.58 18.38
CA LEU A 216 -8.78 7.75 18.99
C LEU A 216 -8.98 7.53 20.49
N MET A 217 -8.88 8.62 21.26
CA MET A 217 -9.16 8.59 22.70
C MET A 217 -10.66 8.58 23.01
N TRP A 218 -11.49 9.09 22.10
CA TRP A 218 -12.93 9.16 22.26
C TRP A 218 -13.64 8.12 21.38
N GLY A 219 -14.41 7.25 22.00
CA GLY A 219 -15.18 6.20 21.34
C GLY A 219 -15.36 4.97 22.22
N HIS A 220 -16.07 3.98 21.70
CA HIS A 220 -16.18 2.69 22.38
C HIS A 220 -14.88 1.91 22.20
N ARG A 221 -14.34 1.40 23.31
CA ARG A 221 -13.20 0.50 23.28
C ARG A 221 -13.61 -0.81 22.63
N ILE A 222 -12.81 -1.31 21.68
CA ILE A 222 -13.02 -2.63 21.09
C ILE A 222 -12.88 -3.68 22.22
N PRO A 223 -13.88 -4.55 22.43
CA PRO A 223 -13.90 -5.54 23.50
C PRO A 223 -13.02 -6.76 23.12
N ALA A 224 -11.74 -6.52 22.91
CA ALA A 224 -10.74 -7.52 22.56
C ALA A 224 -9.63 -7.57 23.62
N TYR A 225 -9.32 -8.78 24.07
CA TYR A 225 -8.35 -9.09 25.11
C TYR A 225 -7.18 -9.85 24.50
N ARG A 226 -5.96 -9.39 24.76
CA ARG A 226 -4.75 -10.10 24.31
C ARG A 226 -4.38 -11.16 25.33
N VAL A 227 -4.11 -12.37 24.88
CA VAL A 227 -3.83 -13.52 25.74
C VAL A 227 -2.36 -13.55 26.15
N GLN A 228 -2.12 -13.79 27.43
CA GLN A 228 -0.80 -14.02 27.99
C GLN A 228 -0.79 -15.36 28.74
N ILE A 229 0.16 -16.25 28.41
CA ILE A 229 0.34 -17.57 29.03
C ILE A 229 1.74 -17.59 29.65
N ASP A 230 1.84 -17.85 30.95
CA ASP A 230 3.10 -17.88 31.71
C ASP A 230 3.98 -16.63 31.50
N GLY A 231 3.34 -15.45 31.45
CA GLY A 231 4.01 -14.17 31.23
C GLY A 231 4.42 -13.90 29.78
N LYS A 232 4.13 -14.80 28.84
CA LYS A 232 4.41 -14.62 27.41
C LYS A 232 3.14 -14.34 26.63
N TRP A 233 3.19 -13.37 25.73
CA TRP A 233 2.07 -13.10 24.83
C TRP A 233 1.87 -14.30 23.89
N ALA A 234 0.62 -14.71 23.71
CA ALA A 234 0.29 -15.69 22.69
C ALA A 234 0.54 -15.10 21.29
N GLU A 235 0.88 -15.94 20.33
CA GLU A 235 1.14 -15.56 18.94
C GLU A 235 0.26 -16.38 17.99
N GLY A 236 -0.23 -15.75 16.93
CA GLY A 236 -1.05 -16.42 15.92
C GLY A 236 -2.47 -16.73 16.39
N ASN A 237 -2.96 -17.93 16.08
CA ASN A 237 -4.32 -18.34 16.45
C ASN A 237 -4.45 -18.43 17.98
N GLY A 238 -5.30 -17.56 18.55
CA GLY A 238 -5.49 -17.44 20.00
C GLY A 238 -4.78 -16.25 20.63
N GLU A 239 -4.13 -15.37 19.85
CA GLU A 239 -3.53 -14.14 20.38
C GLU A 239 -4.58 -13.20 21.01
N TRP A 240 -5.77 -13.13 20.40
CA TRP A 240 -6.82 -12.23 20.82
C TRP A 240 -8.16 -12.95 21.03
N VAL A 241 -8.86 -12.58 22.11
CA VAL A 241 -10.20 -13.06 22.44
C VAL A 241 -11.16 -11.87 22.47
N ALA A 242 -12.21 -11.94 21.66
CA ALA A 242 -13.32 -10.98 21.73
C ALA A 242 -14.34 -11.42 22.78
N ALA A 243 -14.61 -10.57 23.78
CA ALA A 243 -15.51 -10.87 24.89
C ALA A 243 -16.01 -9.58 25.55
N ALA A 244 -17.21 -9.57 26.11
CA ALA A 244 -17.80 -8.38 26.74
C ALA A 244 -17.14 -8.05 28.08
N SER A 245 -16.53 -9.02 28.75
CA SER A 245 -15.80 -8.85 30.01
C SER A 245 -14.52 -9.68 30.06
N GLN A 246 -13.67 -9.39 31.05
CA GLN A 246 -12.44 -10.17 31.25
C GLN A 246 -12.76 -11.61 31.68
N GLU A 247 -13.80 -11.81 32.49
CA GLU A 247 -14.25 -13.14 32.92
C GLU A 247 -14.71 -14.00 31.73
N GLU A 248 -15.48 -13.40 30.81
CA GLU A 248 -15.87 -14.07 29.56
C GLU A 248 -14.64 -14.38 28.69
N ALA A 249 -13.67 -13.46 28.65
CA ALA A 249 -12.44 -13.66 27.89
C ALA A 249 -11.58 -14.81 28.45
N ILE A 250 -11.51 -14.96 29.77
CA ILE A 250 -10.75 -16.06 30.44
C ILE A 250 -11.47 -17.41 30.26
N ALA A 251 -12.79 -17.41 30.16
CA ALA A 251 -13.58 -18.62 30.00
C ALA A 251 -13.53 -19.22 28.57
N LYS A 252 -13.17 -18.41 27.58
CA LYS A 252 -12.98 -18.82 26.17
C LYS A 252 -11.57 -19.31 25.92
#